data_AF-A0A9Q1EIF7-F1
#
_entry.id   AF-A0A9Q1EIF7-F1
#
_cell.length_a   1.000
_cell.length_b   1.000
_cell.length_c   1.000
_cell.angle_alpha   90.00
_cell.angle_beta   90.00
_cell.angle_gamma   90.00
#
_symmetry.space_group_name_H-M   'P 1'
#
loop_
_entity.id
_entity.type
_entity.pdbx_description
1 polymer ?
#
loop_
_entity_poly.entity_id
_entity_poly.type
_entity_poly.pdbx_seq_one_letter_code
_entity_poly.pdbx_strand_id
1 'polypeptide(L)'
;LLFVHAGGTASRQKGFLGCIRSLQLNGITLDLEERAKITPGVKPGCPGHCSSYGSLCQNEGKCLEKYNGFSCDCSLSAFTGPFCQKEVSAYFKPGTSVTYTFKEPYELTKNASVQSSSMYSDVTLRGEHIAFSFRTAQAPALLLYANSYYREYLAVLLNRNGYLDVKYKLQNNKDAEVFRMNMRNLANGQLHKLNIKRQADILHVQVDQYAREEFNLTYDMEFNAIKSVILGKVYENGELDPEVARVNSLGFSGCLSVVQFNSITPLKAALLYPSSSPVIVKGQLSESHCGASSPSNPFAVETTHSLSDQSGTIDTGEPIVNAIRSDSALIGGVIAVMIFIILGVLAIMARFLYRRKESFQSRDAKGDKSDDSPDFPFNNEPNSQNVLSEHQKEYFI
;
A
#
# COMPACT_ATOMS: atom_id res chain seq x y z
N LEU A 1 9.29 -34.03 15.97
CA LEU A 1 8.53 -33.89 14.70
C LEU A 1 9.45 -34.32 13.57
N LEU A 2 8.96 -35.05 12.57
CA LEU A 2 9.70 -35.44 11.36
C LEU A 2 9.23 -34.61 10.18
N PHE A 3 10.11 -34.23 9.24
CA PHE A 3 9.74 -34.06 7.84
C PHE A 3 10.03 -35.37 7.13
N VAL A 4 9.01 -36.09 6.67
CA VAL A 4 9.19 -37.36 5.96
C VAL A 4 9.14 -37.08 4.45
N HIS A 5 10.25 -37.23 3.73
CA HIS A 5 10.22 -37.56 2.31
C HIS A 5 10.27 -39.09 2.23
N ALA A 6 9.11 -39.74 2.40
CA ALA A 6 9.01 -41.14 2.05
C ALA A 6 8.95 -41.20 0.52
N GLY A 7 10.13 -41.30 -0.11
CA GLY A 7 10.19 -41.99 -1.39
C GLY A 7 9.44 -43.29 -1.21
N GLY A 8 8.42 -43.52 -2.06
CA GLY A 8 7.52 -44.66 -1.96
C GLY A 8 8.30 -45.94 -1.73
N THR A 9 7.67 -46.92 -1.09
CA THR A 9 8.22 -48.27 -1.00
C THR A 9 8.59 -48.75 -2.42
N ALA A 10 9.35 -49.84 -2.54
CA ALA A 10 9.69 -50.45 -3.84
C ALA A 10 8.46 -50.83 -4.72
N SER A 11 7.24 -50.60 -4.24
CA SER A 11 5.98 -50.60 -4.97
C SER A 11 5.53 -49.17 -5.25
N ARG A 12 5.20 -48.87 -6.52
CA ARG A 12 4.87 -47.56 -7.12
C ARG A 12 3.64 -46.84 -6.51
N GLN A 13 3.57 -46.65 -5.20
CA GLN A 13 2.55 -45.86 -4.52
C GLN A 13 3.14 -44.54 -4.01
N LYS A 14 2.37 -43.45 -4.14
CA LYS A 14 2.72 -42.12 -3.61
C LYS A 14 2.93 -42.25 -2.09
N GLY A 15 4.15 -42.01 -1.62
CA GLY A 15 4.49 -42.02 -0.19
C GLY A 15 3.90 -40.82 0.56
N PHE A 16 3.89 -40.91 1.89
CA PHE A 16 3.49 -39.79 2.75
C PHE A 16 4.54 -38.68 2.69
N LEU A 17 4.11 -37.46 2.32
CA LEU A 17 4.90 -36.24 2.37
C LEU A 17 4.28 -35.30 3.39
N GLY A 18 4.99 -35.02 4.46
CA GLY A 18 4.49 -34.17 5.54
C GLY A 18 5.19 -34.45 6.85
N CYS A 19 4.54 -34.07 7.95
CA CYS A 19 5.14 -34.19 9.27
C CYS A 19 4.46 -35.19 10.19
N ILE A 20 5.28 -36.00 10.85
CA ILE A 20 4.83 -37.01 11.84
C ILE A 20 5.36 -36.61 13.22
N ARG A 21 4.50 -36.70 14.23
CA ARG A 21 4.86 -36.49 15.65
C ARG A 21 4.22 -37.57 16.50
N SER A 22 4.80 -37.80 17.68
CA SER A 22 4.19 -38.66 18.71
C SER A 22 3.84 -40.06 18.22
N LEU A 23 4.66 -40.66 17.35
CA LEU A 23 4.43 -42.02 16.87
C LEU A 23 4.70 -43.02 17.99
N GLN A 24 3.74 -43.89 18.23
CA GLN A 24 3.86 -45.01 19.16
C GLN A 24 3.73 -46.31 18.40
N LEU A 25 4.58 -47.28 18.74
CA LEU A 25 4.51 -48.63 18.21
C LEU A 25 4.49 -49.60 19.38
N ASN A 26 3.42 -50.39 19.49
CA ASN A 26 3.19 -51.31 20.62
C ASN A 26 3.26 -50.61 21.99
N GLY A 27 2.75 -49.38 22.09
CA GLY A 27 2.76 -48.59 23.33
C GLY A 27 4.09 -47.91 23.66
N ILE A 28 5.15 -48.15 22.89
CA ILE A 28 6.45 -47.49 23.05
C ILE A 28 6.48 -46.23 22.18
N THR A 29 6.76 -45.08 22.79
CA THR A 29 6.99 -43.84 22.04
C THR A 29 8.36 -43.90 21.37
N LEU A 30 8.37 -43.78 20.04
CA LEU A 30 9.61 -43.77 19.26
C LEU A 30 10.20 -42.36 19.25
N ASP A 31 11.51 -42.27 19.48
CA ASP A 31 12.25 -41.03 19.22
C ASP A 31 12.43 -40.86 17.71
N LEU A 32 11.49 -40.11 17.14
CA LEU A 32 11.47 -39.84 15.72
C LEU A 32 12.60 -38.89 15.32
N GLU A 33 13.10 -38.03 16.20
CA GLU A 33 14.09 -37.02 15.85
C GLU A 33 15.46 -37.65 15.61
N GLU A 34 15.89 -38.55 16.51
CA GLU A 34 17.08 -39.37 16.30
C GLU A 34 16.95 -40.25 15.05
N ARG A 35 15.75 -40.83 14.83
CA ARG A 35 15.52 -41.64 13.63
C ARG A 35 15.61 -40.83 12.34
N ALA A 36 15.21 -39.56 12.37
CA ALA A 36 15.30 -38.66 11.23
C ALA A 36 16.74 -38.47 10.76
N LYS A 37 17.68 -38.29 11.69
CA LYS A 37 19.10 -37.99 11.39
C LYS A 37 19.76 -39.07 10.54
N ILE A 38 19.32 -40.32 10.68
CA ILE A 38 19.88 -41.48 9.98
C ILE A 38 19.03 -41.96 8.80
N THR A 39 17.87 -41.34 8.53
CA THR A 39 16.95 -41.79 7.47
C THR A 39 17.07 -40.86 6.25
N PRO A 40 17.55 -41.35 5.09
CA PRO A 40 17.65 -40.54 3.88
C PRO A 40 16.30 -39.93 3.48
N GLY A 41 16.31 -38.64 3.12
CA GLY A 41 15.08 -37.91 2.74
C GLY A 41 14.25 -37.42 3.93
N VAL A 42 14.59 -37.78 5.17
CA VAL A 42 13.86 -37.34 6.37
C VAL A 42 14.69 -36.29 7.11
N LYS A 43 14.08 -35.16 7.49
CA LYS A 43 14.77 -34.13 8.30
C LYS A 43 14.22 -34.12 9.73
N PRO A 44 15.10 -33.96 10.74
CA PRO A 44 14.64 -33.72 12.10
C PRO A 44 13.91 -32.37 12.18
N GLY A 45 12.87 -32.32 12.99
CA GLY A 45 12.00 -31.16 13.10
C GLY A 45 10.97 -31.07 11.97
N CYS A 46 10.04 -30.15 12.14
CA CYS A 46 9.11 -29.74 11.08
C CYS A 46 8.93 -28.23 11.13
N PRO A 47 9.94 -27.45 10.71
CA PRO A 47 9.73 -26.02 10.47
C PRO A 47 8.61 -25.83 9.43
N GLY A 48 7.46 -25.31 9.87
CA GLY A 48 6.35 -24.99 8.98
C GLY A 48 6.73 -23.91 7.95
N HIS A 49 5.95 -23.76 6.89
CA HIS A 49 6.17 -22.76 5.85
C HIS A 49 6.32 -21.34 6.42
N CYS A 50 5.61 -20.99 7.49
CA CYS A 50 5.73 -19.67 8.10
C CYS A 50 7.11 -19.39 8.71
N SER A 51 7.87 -20.42 9.11
CA SER A 51 9.24 -20.22 9.60
C SER A 51 10.21 -19.79 8.49
N SER A 52 9.94 -20.20 7.25
CA SER A 52 10.80 -19.90 6.09
C SER A 52 10.29 -18.73 5.25
N TYR A 53 8.97 -18.63 5.10
CA TYR A 53 8.31 -17.68 4.20
C TYR A 53 7.51 -16.61 4.94
N GLY A 54 7.47 -16.64 6.27
CA GLY A 54 6.67 -15.69 7.06
C GLY A 54 7.07 -14.24 6.84
N SER A 55 8.33 -13.97 6.53
CA SER A 55 8.85 -12.64 6.17
C SER A 55 8.27 -12.09 4.87
N LEU A 56 7.66 -12.93 4.03
CA LEU A 56 6.94 -12.47 2.84
C LEU A 56 5.66 -11.73 3.22
N CYS A 57 5.04 -12.03 4.37
CA CYS A 57 3.89 -11.27 4.86
C CYS A 57 4.32 -9.88 5.32
N GLN A 58 4.02 -8.87 4.51
CA GLN A 58 4.41 -7.49 4.77
C GLN A 58 3.39 -6.75 5.65
N ASN A 59 3.73 -5.53 6.07
CA ASN A 59 2.81 -4.57 6.69
C ASN A 59 1.93 -5.16 7.80
N GLU A 60 2.59 -5.80 8.78
CA GLU A 60 1.94 -6.42 9.95
C GLU A 60 1.01 -7.60 9.60
N GLY A 61 1.12 -8.15 8.39
CA GLY A 61 0.44 -9.37 7.98
C GLY A 61 0.91 -10.58 8.79
N LYS A 62 -0.03 -11.34 9.35
CA LYS A 62 0.29 -12.54 10.12
C LYS A 62 0.42 -13.75 9.20
N CYS A 63 1.56 -14.43 9.20
CA CYS A 63 1.68 -15.69 8.47
C CYS A 63 0.82 -16.78 9.14
N LEU A 64 -0.01 -17.43 8.32
CA LEU A 64 -0.82 -18.57 8.70
C LEU A 64 -0.31 -19.83 7.98
N GLU A 65 0.04 -20.83 8.78
CA GLU A 65 0.46 -22.14 8.30
C GLU A 65 -0.71 -22.89 7.67
N LYS A 66 -0.50 -23.54 6.52
CA LYS A 66 -1.47 -24.40 5.85
C LYS A 66 -0.87 -25.78 5.60
N TYR A 67 -1.73 -26.77 5.39
CA TYR A 67 -1.28 -28.14 5.13
C TYR A 67 -0.41 -28.27 3.86
N ASN A 68 -0.59 -27.37 2.89
CA ASN A 68 0.11 -27.34 1.61
C ASN A 68 0.80 -25.99 1.32
N GLY A 69 1.14 -25.21 2.35
CA GLY A 69 1.80 -23.92 2.14
C GLY A 69 1.59 -22.95 3.30
N PHE A 70 1.54 -21.67 2.98
CA PHE A 70 1.18 -20.62 3.93
C PHE A 70 0.25 -19.58 3.27
N SER A 71 -0.31 -18.70 4.07
CA SER A 71 -0.95 -17.47 3.59
C SER A 71 -0.74 -16.33 4.56
N CYS A 72 -0.86 -15.09 4.09
CA CYS A 72 -0.82 -13.94 4.98
C CYS A 72 -2.24 -13.51 5.36
N ASP A 73 -2.51 -13.46 6.66
CA ASP A 73 -3.68 -12.82 7.21
C ASP A 73 -3.44 -11.31 7.31
N CYS A 74 -4.08 -10.57 6.41
CA CYS A 74 -4.00 -9.12 6.38
C CYS A 74 -5.15 -8.47 7.17
N SER A 75 -6.00 -9.20 7.91
CA SER A 75 -7.26 -8.67 8.45
C SER A 75 -7.08 -7.41 9.32
N LEU A 76 -6.05 -7.40 10.16
CA LEU A 76 -5.70 -6.24 11.00
C LEU A 76 -4.77 -5.21 10.31
N SER A 77 -4.23 -5.57 9.13
CA SER A 77 -3.39 -4.69 8.33
C SER A 77 -4.24 -3.71 7.50
N ALA A 78 -3.76 -2.48 7.34
CA ALA A 78 -4.36 -1.50 6.44
C ALA A 78 -4.09 -1.82 4.94
N PHE A 79 -3.42 -2.93 4.66
CA PHE A 79 -3.11 -3.44 3.33
C PHE A 79 -3.90 -4.70 2.99
N THR A 80 -3.84 -5.09 1.71
CA THR A 80 -4.50 -6.27 1.14
C THR A 80 -3.56 -7.03 0.21
N GLY A 81 -4.07 -8.06 -0.45
CA GLY A 81 -3.31 -8.92 -1.36
C GLY A 81 -2.71 -10.13 -0.65
N PRO A 82 -2.12 -11.07 -1.41
CA PRO A 82 -1.67 -12.36 -0.90
C PRO A 82 -0.56 -12.25 0.15
N PHE A 83 0.25 -11.18 0.08
CA PHE A 83 1.32 -10.90 1.03
C PHE A 83 1.17 -9.54 1.73
N CYS A 84 -0.05 -9.01 1.81
CA CYS A 84 -0.37 -7.74 2.49
C CYS A 84 0.40 -6.53 1.97
N GLN A 85 0.63 -6.46 0.66
CA GLN A 85 1.41 -5.40 0.00
C GLN A 85 0.55 -4.36 -0.74
N LYS A 86 -0.72 -4.67 -1.05
CA LYS A 86 -1.59 -3.77 -1.82
C LYS A 86 -2.19 -2.74 -0.87
N GLU A 87 -1.80 -1.48 -1.02
CA GLU A 87 -2.38 -0.37 -0.27
C GLU A 87 -3.90 -0.32 -0.47
N VAL A 88 -4.62 -0.07 0.62
CA VAL A 88 -6.04 0.26 0.56
C VAL A 88 -6.17 1.77 0.57
N SER A 89 -6.79 2.32 -0.47
CA SER A 89 -6.87 3.75 -0.72
C SER A 89 -8.20 4.16 -1.31
N ALA A 90 -8.66 5.37 -0.97
CA ALA A 90 -9.86 5.95 -1.56
C ALA A 90 -9.71 7.45 -1.77
N TYR A 91 -10.43 7.92 -2.79
CA TYR A 91 -10.64 9.34 -3.00
C TYR A 91 -11.85 9.83 -2.21
N PHE A 92 -11.69 10.98 -1.57
CA PHE A 92 -12.70 11.68 -0.81
C PHE A 92 -13.08 12.96 -1.53
N LYS A 93 -14.37 13.14 -1.74
CA LYS A 93 -14.96 14.45 -2.07
C LYS A 93 -15.30 15.20 -0.80
N PRO A 94 -15.44 16.54 -0.81
CA PRO A 94 -15.75 17.36 0.37
C PRO A 94 -16.88 16.84 1.27
N GLY A 95 -17.93 16.25 0.71
CA GLY A 95 -19.07 15.70 1.47
C GLY A 95 -18.89 14.27 2.01
N THR A 96 -17.76 13.61 1.71
CA THR A 96 -17.52 12.20 2.01
C THR A 96 -17.09 12.04 3.45
N SER A 97 -17.67 11.07 4.15
CA SER A 97 -17.37 10.71 5.53
C SER A 97 -17.23 9.20 5.64
N VAL A 98 -16.17 8.75 6.31
CA VAL A 98 -16.05 7.38 6.78
C VAL A 98 -15.94 7.42 8.30
N THR A 99 -16.92 6.84 8.99
CA THR A 99 -17.00 6.86 10.45
C THR A 99 -16.93 5.44 10.97
N TYR A 100 -15.87 5.12 11.72
CA TYR A 100 -15.79 3.89 12.51
C TYR A 100 -16.28 4.18 13.93
N THR A 101 -17.25 3.41 14.40
CA THR A 101 -17.79 3.53 15.76
C THR A 101 -17.26 2.40 16.62
N PHE A 102 -16.75 2.72 17.80
CA PHE A 102 -16.42 1.70 18.80
C PHE A 102 -17.75 1.19 19.37
N LYS A 103 -18.17 -0.01 18.97
CA LYS A 103 -19.36 -0.67 19.53
C LYS A 103 -19.06 -1.12 20.96
N GLU A 104 -19.99 -0.87 21.88
CA GLU A 104 -20.11 -1.69 23.09
C GLU A 104 -20.34 -3.16 22.68
N PRO A 105 -19.70 -4.14 23.35
CA PRO A 105 -20.12 -5.52 23.21
C PRO A 105 -21.57 -5.60 23.67
N TYR A 106 -22.48 -5.85 22.73
CA TYR A 106 -23.89 -6.08 22.99
C TYR A 106 -24.01 -7.37 23.81
N GLU A 107 -24.09 -7.25 25.14
CA GLU A 107 -24.47 -8.36 26.01
C GLU A 107 -25.95 -8.68 25.75
N LEU A 108 -26.18 -9.78 25.04
CA LEU A 108 -27.48 -10.39 24.83
C LEU A 108 -28.01 -10.95 26.17
N THR A 109 -28.56 -10.10 27.02
CA THR A 109 -29.48 -10.54 28.07
C THR A 109 -30.73 -9.67 28.13
N LYS A 110 -31.84 -10.31 27.76
CA LYS A 110 -33.22 -9.83 27.89
C LYS A 110 -33.53 -9.46 29.34
N ASN A 111 -34.28 -8.36 29.49
CA ASN A 111 -35.15 -7.99 30.61
C ASN A 111 -34.46 -7.47 31.89
N ALA A 112 -34.26 -6.15 31.97
CA ALA A 112 -34.42 -5.41 33.23
C ALA A 112 -34.85 -3.97 32.93
N SER A 113 -36.11 -3.68 33.24
CA SER A 113 -36.67 -2.34 33.33
C SER A 113 -36.18 -1.66 34.60
N VAL A 114 -35.08 -0.92 34.56
CA VAL A 114 -34.75 0.19 35.47
C VAL A 114 -33.83 1.13 34.68
N GLN A 115 -34.03 2.44 34.82
CA GLN A 115 -33.13 3.47 34.30
C GLN A 115 -31.66 3.16 34.64
N SER A 116 -30.90 2.63 33.68
CA SER A 116 -29.46 2.39 33.80
C SER A 116 -28.68 3.47 33.07
N SER A 117 -28.12 4.39 33.83
CA SER A 117 -27.18 5.43 33.40
C SER A 117 -25.76 4.90 33.15
N SER A 118 -25.60 3.78 32.43
CA SER A 118 -24.31 3.09 32.25
C SER A 118 -23.91 2.89 30.78
N MET A 119 -24.10 3.89 29.93
CA MET A 119 -24.15 3.77 28.46
C MET A 119 -22.98 4.46 27.74
N TYR A 120 -21.74 4.20 28.13
CA TYR A 120 -20.56 4.72 27.42
C TYR A 120 -19.52 3.61 27.24
N SER A 121 -19.00 3.49 26.03
CA SER A 121 -17.87 2.59 25.73
C SER A 121 -16.69 2.94 26.65
N ASP A 122 -16.31 2.04 27.57
CA ASP A 122 -15.23 2.24 28.54
C ASP A 122 -13.82 2.10 27.91
N VAL A 123 -13.67 2.53 26.66
CA VAL A 123 -12.40 2.51 25.95
C VAL A 123 -11.65 3.79 26.30
N THR A 124 -10.81 3.70 27.32
CA THR A 124 -9.86 4.75 27.69
C THR A 124 -8.49 4.45 27.10
N LEU A 125 -7.92 5.41 26.38
CA LEU A 125 -6.63 5.29 25.70
C LEU A 125 -5.57 6.13 26.43
N ARG A 126 -4.51 5.47 26.92
CA ARG A 126 -3.29 6.15 27.39
C ARG A 126 -2.28 6.41 26.27
N GLY A 127 -2.64 6.09 25.04
CA GLY A 127 -1.80 6.28 23.87
C GLY A 127 -2.49 5.77 22.62
N GLU A 128 -2.17 6.39 21.49
CA GLU A 128 -2.67 6.00 20.18
C GLU A 128 -1.53 5.88 19.18
N HIS A 129 -1.68 4.97 18.24
CA HIS A 129 -0.85 4.88 17.05
C HIS A 129 -1.73 5.16 15.83
N ILE A 130 -1.45 6.26 15.12
CA ILE A 130 -2.22 6.72 13.98
C ILE A 130 -1.28 6.78 12.79
N ALA A 131 -1.54 5.96 11.79
CA ALA A 131 -0.75 5.92 10.58
C ALA A 131 -1.67 6.00 9.37
N PHE A 132 -1.36 6.88 8.43
CA PHE A 132 -2.03 6.96 7.14
C PHE A 132 -1.19 7.76 6.16
N SER A 133 -1.43 7.57 4.88
CA SER A 133 -0.91 8.48 3.85
C SER A 133 -2.04 9.34 3.31
N PHE A 134 -1.72 10.57 2.91
CA PHE A 134 -2.67 11.48 2.30
C PHE A 134 -2.07 12.21 1.10
N ARG A 135 -2.93 12.59 0.16
CA ARG A 135 -2.59 13.45 -0.98
C ARG A 135 -3.67 14.48 -1.17
N THR A 136 -3.32 15.76 -1.10
CA THR A 136 -4.26 16.86 -1.33
C THR A 136 -3.53 18.12 -1.80
N ALA A 137 -4.24 18.97 -2.54
CA ALA A 137 -3.83 20.34 -2.85
C ALA A 137 -4.70 21.37 -2.08
N GLN A 138 -5.54 20.90 -1.15
CA GLN A 138 -6.45 21.72 -0.38
C GLN A 138 -5.87 22.05 1.00
N ALA A 139 -5.82 23.34 1.34
CA ALA A 139 -5.56 23.84 2.68
C ALA A 139 -6.54 24.99 3.00
N PRO A 140 -7.16 25.04 4.19
CA PRO A 140 -7.08 24.04 5.26
C PRO A 140 -7.91 22.77 4.95
N ALA A 141 -7.61 21.68 5.65
CA ALA A 141 -8.28 20.39 5.45
C ALA A 141 -8.26 19.54 6.74
N LEU A 142 -9.41 18.96 7.11
CA LEU A 142 -9.50 17.99 8.21
C LEU A 142 -9.28 16.59 7.66
N LEU A 143 -8.26 15.89 8.14
CA LEU A 143 -7.87 14.57 7.62
C LEU A 143 -8.51 13.45 8.46
N LEU A 144 -8.34 13.54 9.78
CA LEU A 144 -8.85 12.57 10.74
C LEU A 144 -9.37 13.29 11.98
N TYR A 145 -10.51 12.84 12.50
CA TYR A 145 -11.10 13.33 13.75
C TYR A 145 -11.56 12.15 14.60
N ALA A 146 -11.09 12.06 15.83
CA ALA A 146 -11.59 11.11 16.81
C ALA A 146 -12.24 11.87 17.97
N ASN A 147 -13.37 11.38 18.46
CA ASN A 147 -14.15 12.03 19.51
C ASN A 147 -14.53 11.04 20.59
N SER A 148 -14.84 11.57 21.77
CA SER A 148 -15.40 10.81 22.89
C SER A 148 -16.80 11.26 23.27
N TYR A 149 -17.42 10.47 24.14
CA TYR A 149 -18.65 10.86 24.81
C TYR A 149 -18.48 11.99 25.82
N TYR A 150 -17.26 12.24 26.31
CA TYR A 150 -16.94 13.32 27.24
C TYR A 150 -16.49 14.62 26.55
N ARG A 151 -16.77 14.76 25.25
CA ARG A 151 -16.36 15.92 24.43
C ARG A 151 -14.84 16.13 24.38
N GLU A 152 -14.09 15.06 24.65
CA GLU A 152 -12.67 15.00 24.35
C GLU A 152 -12.52 14.67 22.86
N TYR A 153 -11.46 15.18 22.23
CA TYR A 153 -11.21 14.91 20.83
C TYR A 153 -9.73 14.95 20.47
N LEU A 154 -9.44 14.29 19.36
CA LEU A 154 -8.18 14.37 18.62
C LEU A 154 -8.48 14.75 17.18
N ALA A 155 -7.81 15.77 16.66
CA ALA A 155 -7.94 16.19 15.27
C ALA A 155 -6.57 16.27 14.58
N VAL A 156 -6.47 15.68 13.39
CA VAL A 156 -5.31 15.81 12.51
C VAL A 156 -5.75 16.62 11.29
N LEU A 157 -5.16 17.80 11.10
CA LEU A 157 -5.57 18.74 10.07
C LEU A 157 -4.40 19.48 9.42
N LEU A 158 -4.61 19.95 8.20
CA LEU A 158 -3.77 20.95 7.57
C LEU A 158 -4.35 22.33 7.86
N ASN A 159 -3.52 23.23 8.38
CA ASN A 159 -3.93 24.61 8.63
C ASN A 159 -4.00 25.42 7.33
N ARG A 160 -4.28 26.73 7.42
CA ARG A 160 -4.46 27.60 6.24
C ARG A 160 -3.20 27.72 5.37
N ASN A 161 -2.01 27.50 5.96
CA ASN A 161 -0.73 27.52 5.26
C ASN A 161 -0.33 26.12 4.77
N GLY A 162 -1.17 25.12 5.03
CA GLY A 162 -0.93 23.72 4.70
C GLY A 162 0.10 23.02 5.59
N TYR A 163 0.44 23.58 6.75
CA TYR A 163 1.25 22.87 7.75
C TYR A 163 0.36 21.92 8.54
N LEU A 164 0.94 20.79 8.97
CA LEU A 164 0.24 19.81 9.79
C LEU A 164 0.10 20.31 11.22
N ASP A 165 -1.14 20.34 11.69
CA ASP A 165 -1.49 20.54 13.10
C ASP A 165 -2.14 19.25 13.63
N VAL A 166 -1.65 18.78 14.78
CA VAL A 166 -2.28 17.72 15.58
C VAL A 166 -2.85 18.37 16.84
N LYS A 167 -4.16 18.21 17.06
CA LYS A 167 -4.86 18.82 18.19
C LYS A 167 -5.36 17.76 19.15
N TYR A 168 -5.08 17.92 20.43
CA TYR A 168 -5.62 17.09 21.51
C TYR A 168 -6.43 17.96 22.48
N LYS A 169 -7.69 17.61 22.69
CA LYS A 169 -8.51 18.11 23.80
C LYS A 169 -8.89 16.91 24.65
N LEU A 170 -8.09 16.62 25.66
CA LEU A 170 -8.31 15.50 26.58
C LEU A 170 -9.09 15.91 27.84
N GLN A 171 -9.36 17.20 28.02
CA GLN A 171 -10.21 17.71 29.09
C GLN A 171 -11.26 18.66 28.53
N ASN A 172 -12.52 18.41 28.86
CA ASN A 172 -13.65 19.18 28.33
C ASN A 172 -13.56 20.69 28.69
N ASN A 173 -13.07 21.02 29.89
CA ASN A 173 -12.97 22.38 30.42
C ASN A 173 -11.69 23.14 30.02
N LYS A 174 -10.81 22.52 29.22
CA LYS A 174 -9.58 23.15 28.69
C LYS A 174 -9.68 23.35 27.19
N ASP A 175 -8.90 24.30 26.69
CA ASP A 175 -8.67 24.45 25.26
C ASP A 175 -7.82 23.29 24.74
N ALA A 176 -7.92 23.03 23.43
CA ALA A 176 -7.12 21.98 22.80
C ALA A 176 -5.64 22.39 22.74
N GLU A 177 -4.76 21.47 23.07
CA GLU A 177 -3.32 21.60 22.82
C GLU A 177 -3.07 21.38 21.32
N VAL A 178 -2.33 22.29 20.70
CA VAL A 178 -2.06 22.29 19.25
C VAL A 178 -0.57 22.09 18.99
N PHE A 179 -0.23 20.95 18.40
CA PHE A 179 1.12 20.59 18.01
C PHE A 179 1.30 20.81 16.51
N ARG A 180 2.04 21.86 16.16
CA ARG A 180 2.30 22.24 14.77
C ARG A 180 3.67 21.73 14.35
N MET A 181 3.70 20.94 13.28
CA MET A 181 4.96 20.48 12.70
C MET A 181 5.73 21.65 12.08
N ASN A 182 7.04 21.66 12.26
CA ASN A 182 7.91 22.65 11.63
C ASN A 182 8.32 22.21 10.22
N MET A 183 7.33 22.01 9.35
CA MET A 183 7.54 21.55 7.98
C MET A 183 6.90 22.49 6.96
N ARG A 184 7.29 22.33 5.70
CA ARG A 184 6.72 23.07 4.57
C ARG A 184 5.27 22.64 4.31
N ASN A 185 4.59 23.39 3.46
CA ASN A 185 3.22 23.11 3.04
C ASN A 185 3.07 21.66 2.49
N LEU A 186 2.25 20.86 3.15
CA LEU A 186 1.92 19.47 2.79
C LEU A 186 0.68 19.36 1.87
N ALA A 187 -0.06 20.45 1.66
CA ALA A 187 -1.12 20.54 0.65
C ALA A 187 -0.54 20.87 -0.74
N ASN A 188 0.51 20.15 -1.14
CA ASN A 188 1.29 20.40 -2.36
C ASN A 188 0.93 19.43 -3.51
N GLY A 189 -0.10 18.60 -3.34
CA GLY A 189 -0.54 17.64 -4.34
C GLY A 189 0.33 16.37 -4.44
N GLN A 190 1.32 16.19 -3.56
CA GLN A 190 2.12 14.95 -3.44
C GLN A 190 1.55 14.02 -2.36
N LEU A 191 1.97 12.76 -2.40
CA LEU A 191 1.60 11.77 -1.39
C LEU A 191 2.54 11.92 -0.19
N HIS A 192 1.97 12.12 0.98
CA HIS A 192 2.70 12.19 2.25
C HIS A 192 2.27 11.06 3.17
N LYS A 193 3.23 10.41 3.84
CA LYS A 193 2.99 9.37 4.85
C LYS A 193 3.09 9.99 6.24
N LEU A 194 2.04 9.87 7.03
CA LEU A 194 1.99 10.37 8.40
C LEU A 194 2.00 9.20 9.39
N ASN A 195 2.83 9.34 10.43
CA ASN A 195 2.87 8.45 11.57
C ASN A 195 2.86 9.27 12.86
N ILE A 196 1.81 9.12 13.66
CA ILE A 196 1.63 9.78 14.95
C ILE A 196 1.56 8.69 16.01
N LYS A 197 2.38 8.81 17.05
CA LYS A 197 2.36 7.92 18.20
C LYS A 197 2.33 8.73 19.48
N ARG A 198 1.25 8.62 20.24
CA ARG A 198 1.18 9.16 21.60
C ARG A 198 1.40 8.04 22.61
N GLN A 199 2.22 8.29 23.61
CA GLN A 199 2.40 7.42 24.76
C GLN A 199 2.38 8.28 26.03
N ALA A 200 1.27 8.22 26.76
CA ALA A 200 0.94 9.14 27.85
C ALA A 200 1.00 10.60 27.38
N ASP A 201 1.88 11.39 27.97
CA ASP A 201 2.11 12.81 27.65
C ASP A 201 3.02 13.01 26.44
N ILE A 202 3.78 12.01 26.00
CA ILE A 202 4.73 12.17 24.89
C ILE A 202 4.03 11.90 23.55
N LEU A 203 4.07 12.89 22.66
CA LEU A 203 3.57 12.82 21.29
C LEU A 203 4.73 12.82 20.30
N HIS A 204 4.87 11.73 19.55
CA HIS A 204 5.78 11.62 18.43
C HIS A 204 5.03 11.81 17.11
N VAL A 205 5.54 12.68 16.24
CA VAL A 205 4.99 12.89 14.91
C VAL A 205 6.11 12.76 13.87
N GLN A 206 5.85 11.97 12.83
CA GLN A 206 6.76 11.76 11.72
C GLN A 206 6.00 11.86 10.41
N VAL A 207 6.55 12.64 9.49
CA VAL A 207 6.04 12.75 8.11
C VAL A 207 7.12 12.28 7.14
N ASP A 208 6.72 11.43 6.20
CA ASP A 208 7.59 10.82 5.19
C ASP A 208 8.82 10.16 5.82
N GLN A 209 10.01 10.51 5.32
CA GLN A 209 11.30 10.04 5.83
C GLN A 209 11.99 11.08 6.71
N TYR A 210 11.31 12.17 7.06
CA TYR A 210 11.88 13.21 7.91
C TYR A 210 12.05 12.73 9.35
N ALA A 211 12.91 13.44 10.09
CA ALA A 211 13.14 13.20 11.50
C ALA A 211 11.82 13.33 12.28
N ARG A 212 11.65 12.45 13.27
CA ARG A 212 10.52 12.48 14.18
C ARG A 212 10.61 13.72 15.08
N GLU A 213 9.54 14.50 15.14
CA GLU A 213 9.36 15.58 16.11
C GLU A 213 8.67 15.01 17.36
N GLU A 214 9.03 15.57 18.52
CA GLU A 214 8.51 15.17 19.83
C GLU A 214 7.90 16.39 20.54
N PHE A 215 6.71 16.19 21.10
CA PHE A 215 5.99 17.18 21.87
C PHE A 215 5.48 16.56 23.17
N ASN A 216 5.23 17.40 24.17
CA ASN A 216 4.66 16.97 25.45
C ASN A 216 3.28 17.59 25.64
N LEU A 217 2.31 16.77 26.02
CA LEU A 217 0.99 17.21 26.48
C LEU A 217 1.11 17.74 27.92
N THR A 218 0.28 18.72 28.25
CA THR A 218 0.36 19.45 29.52
C THR A 218 -0.73 19.06 30.50
N TYR A 219 -1.93 18.72 30.01
CA TYR A 219 -3.12 18.69 30.87
C TYR A 219 -3.60 17.29 31.28
N ASP A 220 -3.57 16.32 30.36
CA ASP A 220 -4.06 14.96 30.61
C ASP A 220 -3.29 13.93 29.79
N MET A 221 -3.37 12.67 30.20
CA MET A 221 -2.73 11.54 29.54
C MET A 221 -3.75 10.50 29.05
N GLU A 222 -5.03 10.66 29.40
CA GLU A 222 -6.09 9.71 29.04
C GLU A 222 -7.06 10.32 28.02
N PHE A 223 -7.36 9.56 26.98
CA PHE A 223 -8.46 9.85 26.06
C PHE A 223 -9.60 8.91 26.40
N ASN A 224 -10.56 9.41 27.16
CA ASN A 224 -11.60 8.65 27.83
C ASN A 224 -12.81 8.44 26.92
N ALA A 225 -13.43 7.28 27.04
CA ALA A 225 -14.69 6.95 26.38
C ALA A 225 -14.73 7.27 24.88
N ILE A 226 -13.68 6.88 24.15
CA ILE A 226 -13.60 7.13 22.69
C ILE A 226 -14.81 6.51 21.98
N LYS A 227 -15.49 7.33 21.19
CA LYS A 227 -16.77 7.01 20.55
C LYS A 227 -16.58 6.62 19.09
N SER A 228 -15.83 7.43 18.34
CA SER A 228 -15.61 7.16 16.92
C SER A 228 -14.31 7.75 16.38
N VAL A 229 -13.87 7.19 15.24
CA VAL A 229 -12.83 7.76 14.37
C VAL A 229 -13.48 8.09 13.03
N ILE A 230 -13.29 9.31 12.54
CA ILE A 230 -13.94 9.87 11.37
C ILE A 230 -12.87 10.36 10.39
N LEU A 231 -13.01 9.96 9.13
CA LEU A 231 -12.19 10.42 8.01
C LEU A 231 -13.01 11.33 7.11
N GLY A 232 -12.41 12.44 6.67
CA GLY A 232 -13.08 13.44 5.84
C GLY A 232 -14.07 14.29 6.63
N LYS A 233 -15.32 14.38 6.16
CA LYS A 233 -16.32 15.28 6.75
C LYS A 233 -16.94 14.71 8.02
N VAL A 234 -16.94 15.49 9.10
CA VAL A 234 -17.59 15.15 10.37
C VAL A 234 -19.06 15.60 10.34
N TYR A 235 -19.98 14.66 10.48
CA TYR A 235 -21.43 14.89 10.57
C TYR A 235 -21.97 14.70 12.00
N GLU A 236 -21.18 15.05 13.01
CA GLU A 236 -21.56 14.87 14.40
C GLU A 236 -22.70 15.84 14.80
N ASN A 237 -23.65 15.35 15.62
CA ASN A 237 -24.78 16.14 16.13
C ASN A 237 -24.42 17.03 17.34
N GLY A 238 -23.16 16.99 17.79
CA GLY A 238 -22.64 17.75 18.93
C GLY A 238 -21.83 18.98 18.50
N GLU A 239 -21.56 19.87 19.44
CA GLU A 239 -20.74 21.06 19.20
C GLU A 239 -19.28 20.67 18.95
N LEU A 240 -18.83 20.83 17.70
CA LEU A 240 -17.42 20.80 17.35
C LEU A 240 -16.73 22.07 17.88
N ASP A 241 -15.45 21.94 18.22
CA ASP A 241 -14.58 23.09 18.43
C ASP A 241 -14.71 24.09 17.26
N PRO A 242 -14.86 25.41 17.52
CA PRO A 242 -15.14 26.39 16.46
C PRO A 242 -14.10 26.40 15.33
N GLU A 243 -12.84 26.16 15.64
CA GLU A 243 -11.79 26.13 14.63
C GLU A 243 -11.86 24.85 13.79
N VAL A 244 -12.09 23.71 14.45
CA VAL A 244 -12.32 22.42 13.77
C VAL A 244 -13.58 22.47 12.91
N ALA A 245 -14.67 23.05 13.42
CA ALA A 245 -15.93 23.24 12.70
C ALA A 245 -15.74 24.07 11.42
N ARG A 246 -14.94 25.14 11.49
CA ARG A 246 -14.63 25.98 10.34
C ARG A 246 -13.90 25.18 9.25
N VAL A 247 -12.93 24.34 9.62
CA VAL A 247 -12.22 23.49 8.65
C VAL A 247 -13.12 22.37 8.12
N ASN A 248 -13.92 21.75 8.99
CA ASN A 248 -14.87 20.70 8.64
C ASN A 248 -15.98 21.16 7.67
N SER A 249 -16.35 22.45 7.73
CA SER A 249 -17.35 23.01 6.82
C SER A 249 -16.94 22.88 5.34
N LEU A 250 -15.64 23.05 5.06
CA LEU A 250 -15.04 22.89 3.73
C LEU A 250 -14.99 21.43 3.28
N GLY A 251 -14.93 20.49 4.23
CA GLY A 251 -14.71 19.07 3.95
C GLY A 251 -13.30 18.76 3.46
N PHE A 252 -13.05 17.49 3.17
CA PHE A 252 -11.77 17.03 2.63
C PHE A 252 -11.91 16.63 1.16
N SER A 253 -11.07 17.22 0.31
CA SER A 253 -10.89 16.80 -1.08
C SER A 253 -9.47 16.27 -1.26
N GLY A 254 -9.34 14.98 -1.59
CA GLY A 254 -8.05 14.34 -1.70
C GLY A 254 -8.13 12.84 -1.60
N CYS A 255 -6.98 12.22 -1.41
CA CYS A 255 -6.86 10.77 -1.27
C CYS A 255 -6.32 10.42 0.10
N LEU A 256 -6.89 9.39 0.73
CA LEU A 256 -6.33 8.76 1.93
C LEU A 256 -5.97 7.32 1.59
N SER A 257 -4.81 6.85 2.04
CA SER A 257 -4.38 5.46 1.93
C SER A 257 -3.87 4.92 3.25
N VAL A 258 -3.96 3.60 3.41
CA VAL A 258 -3.34 2.86 4.51
C VAL A 258 -3.74 3.39 5.89
N VAL A 259 -5.04 3.73 6.06
CA VAL A 259 -5.51 4.37 7.29
C VAL A 259 -5.64 3.36 8.42
N GLN A 260 -4.87 3.57 9.49
CA GLN A 260 -4.85 2.78 10.70
C GLN A 260 -4.94 3.70 11.93
N PHE A 261 -5.78 3.29 12.89
CA PHE A 261 -5.87 3.88 14.21
C PHE A 261 -5.80 2.73 15.22
N ASN A 262 -4.72 2.63 15.99
CA ASN A 262 -4.41 1.47 16.80
C ASN A 262 -4.50 0.16 15.98
N SER A 263 -5.40 -0.75 16.37
CA SER A 263 -5.65 -2.02 15.70
C SER A 263 -6.77 -1.97 14.64
N ILE A 264 -7.42 -0.82 14.45
CA ILE A 264 -8.53 -0.68 13.49
C ILE A 264 -8.07 -0.06 12.17
N THR A 265 -8.70 -0.49 11.07
CA THR A 265 -8.40 -0.04 9.70
C THR A 265 -9.67 0.53 9.04
N PRO A 266 -10.13 1.72 9.46
CA PRO A 266 -11.47 2.23 9.14
C PRO A 266 -11.74 2.35 7.64
N LEU A 267 -10.74 2.76 6.85
CA LEU A 267 -10.89 2.89 5.40
C LEU A 267 -11.04 1.53 4.71
N LYS A 268 -10.30 0.52 5.17
CA LYS A 268 -10.39 -0.85 4.64
C LYS A 268 -11.72 -1.49 5.00
N ALA A 269 -12.16 -1.31 6.24
CA ALA A 269 -13.48 -1.76 6.68
C ALA A 269 -14.61 -1.12 5.85
N ALA A 270 -14.53 0.17 5.52
CA ALA A 270 -15.50 0.83 4.65
C ALA A 270 -15.56 0.24 3.23
N LEU A 271 -14.40 -0.05 2.63
CA LEU A 271 -14.34 -0.49 1.24
C LEU A 271 -14.65 -1.99 1.06
N LEU A 272 -14.23 -2.84 2.00
CA LEU A 272 -14.31 -4.30 1.83
C LEU A 272 -15.39 -4.95 2.69
N TYR A 273 -15.76 -4.33 3.81
CA TYR A 273 -16.65 -4.93 4.81
C TYR A 273 -17.76 -3.97 5.28
N PRO A 274 -18.44 -3.23 4.37
CA PRO A 274 -19.38 -2.16 4.75
C PRO A 274 -20.59 -2.67 5.55
N SER A 275 -20.99 -3.94 5.37
CA SER A 275 -22.17 -4.52 6.05
C SER A 275 -21.84 -5.23 7.37
N SER A 276 -20.59 -5.64 7.58
CA SER A 276 -20.18 -6.44 8.74
C SER A 276 -19.31 -5.69 9.74
N SER A 277 -18.69 -4.57 9.33
CA SER A 277 -17.88 -3.71 10.19
C SER A 277 -18.72 -2.62 10.85
N PRO A 278 -18.31 -2.06 12.00
CA PRO A 278 -18.99 -0.94 12.64
C PRO A 278 -18.64 0.40 11.95
N VAL A 279 -18.76 0.43 10.62
CA VAL A 279 -18.40 1.58 9.78
C VAL A 279 -19.63 2.12 9.06
N ILE A 280 -19.77 3.44 9.07
CA ILE A 280 -20.81 4.18 8.37
C ILE A 280 -20.13 5.07 7.34
N VAL A 281 -20.55 4.95 6.08
CA VAL A 281 -20.09 5.80 4.97
C VAL A 281 -21.22 6.76 4.58
N LYS A 282 -20.91 8.06 4.52
CA LYS A 282 -21.80 9.08 3.94
C LYS A 282 -21.13 9.72 2.74
N GLY A 283 -21.90 9.99 1.68
CA GLY A 283 -21.37 10.48 0.41
C GLY A 283 -20.78 9.37 -0.46
N GLN A 284 -20.05 9.75 -1.52
CA GLN A 284 -19.47 8.82 -2.48
C GLN A 284 -18.01 8.53 -2.13
N LEU A 285 -17.71 7.29 -1.75
CA LEU A 285 -16.36 6.78 -1.52
C LEU A 285 -15.96 5.88 -2.70
N SER A 286 -14.84 6.17 -3.36
CA SER A 286 -14.35 5.38 -4.49
C SER A 286 -12.91 4.94 -4.25
N GLU A 287 -12.60 3.66 -4.50
CA GLU A 287 -11.23 3.15 -4.49
C GLU A 287 -10.36 4.01 -5.41
N SER A 288 -9.12 4.26 -4.98
CA SER A 288 -8.13 5.03 -5.71
C SER A 288 -6.77 4.41 -5.47
N HIS A 289 -5.77 4.77 -6.28
CA HIS A 289 -4.38 4.39 -6.02
C HIS A 289 -3.58 5.49 -5.31
N CYS A 290 -4.21 6.64 -5.00
CA CYS A 290 -3.56 7.85 -4.44
C CYS A 290 -2.30 8.35 -5.15
N GLY A 291 -1.93 7.78 -6.31
CA GLY A 291 -0.64 8.01 -6.97
C GLY A 291 0.52 7.18 -6.41
N ALA A 292 0.27 6.17 -5.59
CA ALA A 292 1.28 5.20 -5.18
C ALA A 292 1.68 4.34 -6.39
N SER A 293 2.99 4.28 -6.68
CA SER A 293 3.54 3.32 -7.64
C SER A 293 3.32 1.90 -7.11
N SER A 294 2.60 1.06 -7.87
CA SER A 294 2.43 -0.35 -7.48
C SER A 294 3.81 -0.99 -7.28
N PRO A 295 4.08 -1.64 -6.14
CA PRO A 295 5.34 -2.35 -5.99
C PRO A 295 5.41 -3.43 -7.06
N SER A 296 6.45 -3.36 -7.92
CA SER A 296 6.80 -4.42 -8.87
C SER A 296 6.98 -5.70 -8.08
N ASN A 297 6.06 -6.64 -8.24
CA ASN A 297 5.99 -7.87 -7.45
C ASN A 297 7.22 -8.75 -7.73
N PRO A 298 8.21 -8.87 -6.82
CA PRO A 298 9.39 -9.72 -7.06
C PRO A 298 9.05 -11.22 -6.94
N PHE A 299 7.87 -11.52 -6.37
CA PHE A 299 7.40 -12.87 -6.05
C PHE A 299 6.17 -13.28 -6.87
N ALA A 300 5.97 -12.68 -8.05
CA ALA A 300 5.08 -13.26 -9.05
C ALA A 300 5.72 -14.55 -9.59
N VAL A 301 5.76 -15.60 -8.76
CA VAL A 301 6.06 -16.95 -9.21
C VAL A 301 4.83 -17.40 -9.99
N GLU A 302 4.96 -17.37 -11.32
CA GLU A 302 4.11 -18.13 -12.23
C GLU A 302 3.98 -19.55 -11.68
N THR A 303 2.78 -19.91 -11.23
CA THR A 303 2.42 -21.31 -11.01
C THR A 303 2.13 -21.89 -12.39
N THR A 304 3.18 -22.10 -13.17
CA THR A 304 3.11 -22.85 -14.43
C THR A 304 3.97 -24.10 -14.27
N HIS A 305 3.37 -25.25 -14.61
CA HIS A 305 3.86 -26.64 -14.56
C HIS A 305 3.69 -27.35 -13.19
N SER A 306 2.93 -28.44 -13.06
CA SER A 306 2.64 -29.53 -14.01
C SER A 306 1.28 -30.18 -13.72
N LEU A 307 0.30 -29.97 -14.61
CA LEU A 307 -0.85 -30.86 -14.75
C LEU A 307 -0.55 -31.83 -15.89
N SER A 308 0.09 -32.94 -15.54
CA SER A 308 0.00 -34.17 -16.32
C SER A 308 -0.78 -35.15 -15.48
N ASP A 309 -2.06 -35.31 -15.80
CA ASP A 309 -2.76 -36.60 -15.77
C ASP A 309 -4.12 -36.43 -16.45
N GLN A 310 -4.20 -36.99 -17.66
CA GLN A 310 -5.44 -37.18 -18.40
C GLN A 310 -5.68 -38.70 -18.47
N SER A 311 -6.63 -39.21 -17.69
CA SER A 311 -7.56 -40.30 -18.08
C SER A 311 -8.60 -40.57 -16.99
N GLY A 312 -9.89 -40.52 -17.32
CA GLY A 312 -10.97 -41.07 -16.48
C GLY A 312 -12.25 -40.24 -16.45
N THR A 313 -13.18 -40.56 -17.35
CA THR A 313 -14.42 -39.86 -17.74
C THR A 313 -15.63 -40.08 -16.80
N ILE A 314 -16.66 -39.20 -16.96
CA ILE A 314 -18.12 -39.31 -16.63
C ILE A 314 -18.55 -38.76 -15.24
N ASP A 315 -19.54 -37.87 -15.06
CA ASP A 315 -20.32 -36.94 -15.90
C ASP A 315 -21.18 -36.01 -14.97
N THR A 316 -21.56 -34.85 -15.52
CA THR A 316 -22.62 -33.89 -15.13
C THR A 316 -22.59 -33.13 -13.80
N GLY A 317 -22.35 -31.81 -13.92
CA GLY A 317 -22.69 -30.78 -12.95
C GLY A 317 -22.14 -29.41 -13.37
N GLU A 318 -22.86 -28.68 -14.23
CA GLU A 318 -22.54 -27.30 -14.62
C GLU A 318 -22.41 -26.38 -13.39
N PRO A 319 -21.51 -25.38 -13.47
CA PRO A 319 -21.99 -24.03 -13.27
C PRO A 319 -21.53 -23.06 -14.37
N ILE A 320 -22.50 -22.27 -14.80
CA ILE A 320 -22.39 -21.05 -15.60
C ILE A 320 -21.55 -20.02 -14.82
N VAL A 321 -20.65 -19.29 -15.50
CA VAL A 321 -20.54 -17.80 -15.51
C VAL A 321 -19.32 -17.37 -16.34
N ASN A 322 -19.65 -16.80 -17.49
CA ASN A 322 -19.08 -15.66 -18.23
C ASN A 322 -17.57 -15.52 -18.46
N ALA A 323 -17.29 -15.50 -19.77
CA ALA A 323 -16.05 -15.14 -20.42
C ALA A 323 -15.50 -13.76 -20.01
N ILE A 324 -14.19 -13.74 -19.75
CA ILE A 324 -13.30 -12.65 -20.19
C ILE A 324 -12.17 -13.33 -20.97
N ARG A 325 -12.45 -13.61 -22.25
CA ARG A 325 -11.45 -14.02 -23.23
C ARG A 325 -10.69 -12.76 -23.62
N SER A 326 -9.52 -12.55 -23.03
CA SER A 326 -8.61 -11.48 -23.47
C SER A 326 -7.99 -11.90 -24.81
N ASP A 327 -8.38 -11.19 -25.87
CA ASP A 327 -7.87 -11.37 -27.22
C ASP A 327 -6.42 -10.88 -27.34
N SER A 328 -5.48 -11.66 -26.78
CA SER A 328 -4.03 -11.45 -26.95
C SER A 328 -3.58 -11.61 -28.41
N ALA A 329 -4.38 -12.27 -29.25
CA ALA A 329 -4.12 -12.43 -30.69
C ALA A 329 -4.41 -11.14 -31.50
N LEU A 330 -5.39 -10.33 -31.08
CA LEU A 330 -5.72 -9.07 -31.75
C LEU A 330 -4.65 -8.01 -31.49
N ILE A 331 -4.09 -7.96 -30.28
CA ILE A 331 -3.05 -7.00 -29.89
C ILE A 331 -1.73 -7.30 -30.63
N GLY A 332 -1.34 -8.57 -30.75
CA GLY A 332 -0.18 -8.98 -31.55
C GLY A 332 -0.33 -8.68 -33.03
N GLY A 333 -1.54 -8.89 -33.58
CA GLY A 333 -1.84 -8.60 -34.99
C GLY A 333 -1.71 -7.12 -35.34
N VAL A 334 -2.23 -6.22 -34.50
CA VAL A 334 -2.16 -4.77 -34.73
C VAL A 334 -0.71 -4.29 -34.70
N ILE A 335 0.10 -4.79 -33.74
CA ILE A 335 1.52 -4.43 -33.65
C ILE A 335 2.29 -4.90 -34.89
N ALA A 336 2.03 -6.12 -35.38
CA ALA A 336 2.67 -6.63 -36.59
C ALA A 336 2.33 -5.80 -37.84
N VAL A 337 1.07 -5.38 -37.99
CA VAL A 337 0.65 -4.52 -39.10
C VAL A 337 1.33 -3.16 -39.05
N MET A 338 1.42 -2.54 -37.87
CA MET A 338 2.09 -1.24 -37.72
C MET A 338 3.58 -1.32 -38.05
N ILE A 339 4.27 -2.38 -37.63
CA ILE A 339 5.68 -2.60 -37.98
C ILE A 339 5.82 -2.78 -39.50
N PHE A 340 4.93 -3.53 -40.14
CA PHE A 340 4.99 -3.76 -41.58
C PHE A 340 4.80 -2.47 -42.39
N ILE A 341 3.88 -1.59 -41.94
CA ILE A 341 3.68 -0.27 -42.56
C ILE A 341 4.93 0.60 -42.43
N ILE A 342 5.53 0.65 -41.24
CA ILE A 342 6.75 1.45 -41.00
C ILE A 342 7.90 0.97 -41.90
N LEU A 343 8.11 -0.36 -41.98
CA LEU A 343 9.14 -0.93 -42.86
C LEU A 343 8.86 -0.64 -44.34
N GLY A 344 7.58 -0.69 -44.75
CA GLY A 344 7.18 -0.31 -46.11
C GLY A 344 7.51 1.15 -46.45
N VAL A 345 7.21 2.08 -45.54
CA VAL A 345 7.52 3.51 -45.72
C VAL A 345 9.04 3.73 -45.79
N LEU A 346 9.81 3.08 -44.92
CA LEU A 346 11.27 3.17 -44.95
C LEU A 346 11.86 2.62 -46.25
N ALA A 347 11.32 1.52 -46.78
CA ALA A 347 11.76 0.97 -48.07
C ALA A 347 11.44 1.90 -49.25
N ILE A 348 10.27 2.55 -49.22
CA ILE A 348 9.88 3.55 -50.23
C ILE A 348 10.79 4.77 -50.16
N MET A 349 11.07 5.29 -48.94
CA MET A 349 12.00 6.41 -48.74
C MET A 349 13.42 6.06 -49.18
N ALA A 350 13.91 4.85 -48.88
CA ALA A 350 15.21 4.37 -49.34
C ALA A 350 15.27 4.30 -50.87
N ARG A 351 14.23 3.76 -51.53
CA ARG A 351 14.14 3.75 -53.00
C ARG A 351 14.06 5.16 -53.59
N PHE A 352 13.36 6.09 -52.94
CA PHE A 352 13.26 7.47 -53.38
C PHE A 352 14.61 8.19 -53.30
N LEU A 353 15.34 8.00 -52.20
CA LEU A 353 16.70 8.54 -52.04
C LEU A 353 17.69 7.90 -53.02
N TYR A 354 17.57 6.60 -53.30
CA TYR A 354 18.42 5.91 -54.28
C TYR A 354 18.16 6.39 -55.72
N ARG A 355 16.89 6.57 -56.11
CA ARG A 355 16.53 7.17 -57.41
C ARG A 355 16.98 8.62 -57.53
N ARG A 356 16.91 9.39 -56.43
CA ARG A 356 17.39 10.78 -56.41
C ARG A 356 18.91 10.86 -56.62
N LYS A 357 19.65 9.86 -56.15
CA LYS A 357 21.10 9.74 -56.34
C LYS A 357 21.49 9.46 -57.81
N GLU A 358 20.71 8.66 -58.55
CA GLU A 358 20.92 8.48 -60.00
C GLU A 358 20.60 9.77 -60.79
N SER A 359 19.61 10.55 -60.39
CA SER A 359 19.27 11.82 -61.07
C SER A 359 20.25 12.98 -60.79
N PHE A 360 21.10 12.89 -59.75
CA PHE A 360 22.15 13.89 -59.51
C PHE A 360 23.42 13.61 -60.33
N GLN A 361 23.70 12.35 -60.65
CA GLN A 361 24.93 11.95 -61.33
C GLN A 361 24.91 12.24 -62.85
N SER A 362 23.76 12.58 -63.44
CA SER A 362 23.65 12.99 -64.86
C SER A 362 23.67 14.49 -65.12
N ARG A 363 23.75 15.34 -64.07
CA ARG A 363 23.75 16.81 -64.22
C ARG A 363 25.11 17.49 -64.04
N ASP A 364 26.13 16.78 -63.55
CA ASP A 364 27.49 17.32 -63.40
C ASP A 364 28.37 17.03 -64.62
N ALA A 365 27.90 17.47 -65.78
CA ALA A 365 28.74 17.66 -66.96
C ALA A 365 28.49 19.05 -67.54
N LYS A 366 29.33 19.99 -67.09
CA LYS A 366 29.94 21.09 -67.86
C LYS A 366 29.42 22.53 -67.61
N GLY A 367 30.32 23.32 -67.00
CA GLY A 367 30.39 24.79 -67.05
C GLY A 367 30.38 25.44 -65.66
N ASP A 368 31.21 26.40 -65.29
CA ASP A 368 32.49 26.93 -65.78
C ASP A 368 33.09 27.73 -64.59
N LYS A 369 34.39 27.98 -64.61
CA LYS A 369 35.22 28.51 -63.51
C LYS A 369 35.00 30.01 -63.21
N SER A 370 35.18 30.39 -61.94
CA SER A 370 36.12 31.43 -61.45
C SER A 370 35.96 31.55 -59.92
N ASP A 371 36.92 31.06 -59.12
CA ASP A 371 38.12 31.77 -58.64
C ASP A 371 37.78 32.81 -57.56
N ASP A 372 38.01 32.47 -56.29
CA ASP A 372 39.02 33.19 -55.50
C ASP A 372 39.39 32.41 -54.23
N SER A 373 40.70 32.32 -54.04
CA SER A 373 41.44 31.74 -52.91
C SER A 373 41.80 32.89 -51.93
N PRO A 374 42.65 32.73 -50.90
CA PRO A 374 43.00 31.57 -50.07
C PRO A 374 42.90 31.97 -48.55
N ASP A 375 43.15 31.18 -47.51
CA ASP A 375 44.42 30.68 -46.97
C ASP A 375 44.04 30.06 -45.59
N PHE A 376 44.17 28.76 -45.37
CA PHE A 376 45.29 28.06 -44.68
C PHE A 376 45.03 27.69 -43.21
N PRO A 377 45.69 26.63 -42.71
CA PRO A 377 45.04 25.59 -41.90
C PRO A 377 45.69 25.46 -40.51
N PHE A 378 45.15 24.63 -39.63
CA PHE A 378 45.96 24.09 -38.53
C PHE A 378 45.70 22.60 -38.29
N ASN A 379 46.82 21.88 -38.30
CA ASN A 379 47.00 20.45 -38.05
C ASN A 379 46.73 20.07 -36.58
N ASN A 380 46.12 18.90 -36.42
CA ASN A 380 46.42 17.78 -35.52
C ASN A 380 47.11 18.01 -34.15
N GLU A 381 46.33 17.71 -33.09
CA GLU A 381 46.57 16.67 -32.03
C GLU A 381 47.89 16.66 -31.19
N PRO A 382 47.94 15.95 -30.03
CA PRO A 382 47.04 15.95 -28.88
C PRO A 382 47.82 15.92 -27.53
N ASN A 383 47.09 15.73 -26.42
CA ASN A 383 47.53 15.28 -25.08
C ASN A 383 48.29 16.24 -24.15
N SER A 384 47.70 16.53 -22.98
CA SER A 384 48.09 15.88 -21.71
C SER A 384 47.58 16.64 -20.47
N GLN A 385 46.73 15.95 -19.71
CA GLN A 385 46.67 15.87 -18.23
C GLN A 385 46.61 17.13 -17.34
N ASN A 386 45.46 17.23 -16.67
CA ASN A 386 45.23 17.29 -15.22
C ASN A 386 45.67 18.49 -14.36
N VAL A 387 44.85 18.67 -13.31
CA VAL A 387 45.03 19.41 -12.04
C VAL A 387 44.45 20.83 -12.08
N LEU A 388 43.20 21.04 -11.64
CA LEU A 388 42.68 21.24 -10.26
C LEU A 388 42.78 22.71 -9.79
N SER A 389 41.61 23.33 -9.62
CA SER A 389 41.19 24.36 -8.63
C SER A 389 40.29 25.39 -9.32
N GLU A 390 38.95 25.30 -9.20
CA GLU A 390 38.16 25.90 -8.11
C GLU A 390 38.13 27.44 -8.17
N HIS A 391 37.02 28.00 -8.70
CA HIS A 391 36.23 29.07 -8.06
C HIS A 391 35.07 29.55 -8.98
N GLN A 392 33.84 29.23 -8.57
CA GLN A 392 32.74 30.16 -8.30
C GLN A 392 32.64 31.47 -9.11
N LYS A 393 31.58 31.65 -9.91
CA LYS A 393 30.47 32.61 -9.68
C LYS A 393 29.50 32.67 -10.87
N GLU A 394 28.24 32.80 -10.49
CA GLU A 394 27.00 33.00 -11.23
C GLU A 394 27.06 34.19 -12.21
N TYR A 395 26.20 34.23 -13.24
CA TYR A 395 25.17 35.26 -13.48
C TYR A 395 24.21 34.83 -14.60
N PHE A 396 22.94 35.22 -14.42
CA PHE A 396 21.80 35.13 -15.34
C PHE A 396 21.98 35.96 -16.62
N ILE A 397 21.26 35.58 -17.69
CA ILE A 397 20.16 36.35 -18.32
C ILE A 397 19.09 35.34 -18.75
#